data_AF-A0A2V7PAE6-F1
#
_entry.id   AF-A0A2V7PAE6-F1
#
_cell.length_a   1.000
_cell.length_b   1.000
_cell.length_c   1.000
_cell.angle_alpha   90.00
_cell.angle_beta   90.00
_cell.angle_gamma   90.00
#
_symmetry.space_group_name_H-M   'P 1'
#
loop_
_entity.id
_entity.type
_entity.pdbx_description
1 polymer ?
#
loop_
_entity_poly.entity_id
_entity_poly.type
_entity_poly.pdbx_seq_one_letter_code
_entity_poly.pdbx_strand_id
1 'polypeptide(L)'
;MMPLTPIAAVVLVFQSVSPAPPTSLSTTTAVAQRATTPPTIDGKDDDAVWRLAPSIREFRQFQPTEDGEPTVVTEAKVAYDDHNFYAFVRAFDPHPDSIKTLLARRDVRICCDQIKIIIDSYHDRRTGFEFAVNPGGV
;
A
#
# COMPACT_ATOMS: atom_id res chain seq x y z
N MET A 1 -10.45 79.38 -7.72
CA MET A 1 -11.02 78.14 -8.30
C MET A 1 -9.97 77.05 -8.19
N MET A 2 -10.06 76.16 -7.20
CA MET A 2 -9.21 74.95 -7.11
C MET A 2 -9.97 73.75 -7.69
N PRO A 3 -9.35 72.88 -8.50
CA PRO A 3 -10.02 71.70 -9.02
C PRO A 3 -9.95 70.53 -8.01
N LEU A 4 -11.09 69.86 -7.80
CA LEU A 4 -11.18 68.61 -7.06
C LEU A 4 -10.65 67.45 -7.92
N THR A 5 -9.74 66.65 -7.36
CA THR A 5 -9.32 65.35 -7.92
C THR A 5 -10.27 64.24 -7.44
N PRO A 6 -10.75 63.33 -8.32
CA PRO A 6 -11.57 62.21 -7.91
C PRO A 6 -10.70 61.05 -7.39
N ILE A 7 -11.11 60.45 -6.28
CA ILE A 7 -10.49 59.23 -5.73
C ILE A 7 -11.13 58.03 -6.43
N ALA A 8 -10.33 57.24 -7.16
CA ALA A 8 -10.76 55.98 -7.75
C ALA A 8 -10.76 54.87 -6.68
N ALA A 9 -11.92 54.28 -6.42
CA ALA A 9 -12.04 53.11 -5.55
C ALA A 9 -11.79 51.83 -6.37
N VAL A 10 -10.75 51.07 -6.00
CA VAL A 10 -10.50 49.73 -6.55
C VAL A 10 -11.31 48.72 -5.75
N VAL A 11 -12.25 48.04 -6.39
CA VAL A 11 -13.02 46.95 -5.79
C VAL A 11 -12.28 45.64 -6.06
N LEU A 12 -11.74 45.03 -5.01
CA LEU A 12 -11.13 43.70 -5.08
C LEU A 12 -12.25 42.64 -5.01
N VAL A 13 -12.47 41.91 -6.10
CA VAL A 13 -13.40 40.77 -6.12
C VAL A 13 -12.64 39.53 -5.66
N PHE A 14 -12.93 39.06 -4.44
CA PHE A 14 -12.48 37.75 -3.99
C PHE A 14 -13.37 36.68 -4.63
N GLN A 15 -12.82 35.91 -5.59
CA GLN A 15 -13.49 34.70 -6.05
C GLN A 15 -13.24 33.58 -5.04
N SER A 16 -14.33 33.02 -4.50
CA SER A 16 -14.28 31.80 -3.70
C SER A 16 -13.94 30.62 -4.61
N VAL A 17 -12.70 30.14 -4.54
CA VAL A 17 -12.35 28.82 -5.06
C VAL A 17 -13.08 27.81 -4.19
N SER A 18 -14.12 27.18 -4.73
CA SER A 18 -14.73 26.03 -4.06
C SER A 18 -13.70 24.90 -4.01
N PRO A 19 -13.46 24.29 -2.84
CA PRO A 19 -12.61 23.11 -2.78
C PRO A 19 -13.22 22.02 -3.65
N ALA A 20 -12.38 21.36 -4.46
CA ALA A 20 -12.81 20.19 -5.21
C ALA A 20 -13.42 19.17 -4.23
N PRO A 21 -14.51 18.48 -4.61
CA PRO A 21 -15.07 17.42 -3.78
C PRO A 21 -13.97 16.38 -3.48
N PRO A 22 -13.93 15.82 -2.25
CA PRO A 22 -12.96 14.79 -1.93
C PRO A 22 -13.14 13.64 -2.92
N THR A 23 -12.06 13.29 -3.62
CA THR A 23 -12.01 12.10 -4.47
C THR A 23 -12.48 10.92 -3.62
N SER A 24 -13.58 10.29 -4.00
CA SER A 24 -14.07 9.08 -3.34
C SER A 24 -12.98 8.02 -3.41
N LEU A 25 -12.48 7.56 -2.26
CA LEU A 25 -11.55 6.44 -2.18
C LEU A 25 -12.24 5.19 -2.78
N SER A 26 -11.88 4.84 -4.00
CA SER A 26 -12.26 3.55 -4.57
C SER A 26 -11.59 2.47 -3.73
N THR A 27 -12.39 1.61 -3.09
CA THR A 27 -11.84 0.49 -2.32
C THR A 27 -11.22 -0.51 -3.29
N THR A 28 -9.88 -0.60 -3.31
CA THR A 28 -9.19 -1.65 -4.05
C THR A 28 -9.62 -3.00 -3.49
N THR A 29 -10.26 -3.81 -4.33
CA THR A 29 -10.72 -5.16 -3.96
C THR A 29 -9.83 -6.17 -4.65
N ALA A 30 -9.36 -7.17 -3.90
CA ALA A 30 -8.61 -8.30 -4.42
C ALA A 30 -9.40 -9.59 -4.19
N VAL A 31 -9.17 -10.59 -5.04
CA VAL A 31 -9.77 -11.92 -4.94
C VAL A 31 -8.67 -12.92 -4.59
N ALA A 32 -8.86 -13.64 -3.49
CA ALA A 32 -7.96 -14.72 -3.11
C ALA A 32 -8.32 -16.02 -3.85
N GLN A 33 -7.30 -16.77 -4.28
CA GLN A 33 -7.49 -18.06 -4.93
C GLN A 33 -7.55 -19.19 -3.90
N ARG A 34 -8.59 -20.03 -3.97
CA ARG A 34 -8.60 -21.25 -3.15
C ARG A 34 -7.54 -22.23 -3.65
N ALA A 35 -6.67 -22.68 -2.75
CA ALA A 35 -5.66 -23.68 -2.97
C ALA A 35 -6.26 -25.08 -2.72
N THR A 36 -6.16 -25.97 -3.71
CA THR A 36 -6.49 -27.40 -3.54
C THR A 36 -5.33 -28.20 -2.97
N THR A 37 -4.12 -27.68 -3.12
CA THR A 37 -2.88 -28.20 -2.53
C THR A 37 -2.14 -27.02 -1.93
N PRO A 38 -1.71 -27.10 -0.66
CA PRO A 38 -0.91 -26.06 -0.02
C PRO A 38 0.34 -25.74 -0.85
N PRO A 39 0.66 -24.46 -1.12
CA PRO A 39 1.93 -24.09 -1.72
C PRO A 39 3.10 -24.35 -0.77
N THR A 40 4.29 -24.56 -1.32
CA THR A 40 5.51 -24.67 -0.54
C THR A 40 5.96 -23.28 -0.10
N ILE A 41 6.34 -23.10 1.17
CA ILE A 41 6.82 -21.81 1.69
C ILE A 41 8.33 -21.69 1.47
N ASP A 42 8.74 -21.55 0.21
CA ASP A 42 10.15 -21.43 -0.20
C ASP A 42 10.47 -20.13 -0.96
N GLY A 43 9.47 -19.25 -1.12
CA GLY A 43 9.62 -17.95 -1.79
C GLY A 43 9.53 -18.01 -3.32
N LYS A 44 9.17 -19.16 -3.92
CA LYS A 44 8.95 -19.29 -5.36
C LYS A 44 7.47 -19.25 -5.73
N ASP A 45 7.18 -18.92 -6.99
CA ASP A 45 5.82 -18.83 -7.54
C ASP A 45 5.50 -19.95 -8.56
N ASP A 46 6.20 -21.07 -8.48
CA ASP A 46 6.06 -22.21 -9.40
C ASP A 46 4.95 -23.20 -9.02
N ASP A 47 4.39 -23.11 -7.80
CA ASP A 47 3.18 -23.85 -7.42
C ASP A 47 1.95 -23.46 -8.28
N ALA A 48 1.06 -24.44 -8.49
CA ALA A 48 -0.09 -24.27 -9.39
C ALA A 48 -1.04 -23.13 -8.98
N VAL A 49 -1.20 -22.91 -7.67
CA VAL A 49 -2.11 -21.87 -7.14
C VAL A 49 -1.68 -20.46 -7.59
N TRP A 50 -0.37 -20.20 -7.71
CA TRP A 50 0.15 -18.89 -8.07
C TRP A 50 -0.02 -18.54 -9.55
N ARG A 51 -0.25 -19.53 -10.41
CA ARG A 51 -0.64 -19.29 -11.82
C ARG A 51 -2.10 -18.86 -11.97
N LEU A 52 -2.94 -19.24 -11.01
CA LEU A 52 -4.38 -18.97 -11.03
C LEU A 52 -4.75 -17.73 -10.22
N ALA A 53 -4.01 -17.45 -9.15
CA ALA A 53 -4.23 -16.30 -8.28
C ALA A 53 -4.08 -14.97 -9.06
N PRO A 54 -5.13 -14.12 -9.06
CA PRO A 54 -5.03 -12.78 -9.63
C PRO A 54 -3.90 -11.99 -8.98
N SER A 55 -3.16 -11.25 -9.80
CA SER A 55 -2.09 -10.38 -9.32
C SER A 55 -2.67 -9.05 -8.87
N ILE A 56 -2.33 -8.63 -7.67
CA ILE A 56 -2.62 -7.33 -7.08
C ILE A 56 -1.45 -6.42 -7.41
N ARG A 57 -1.72 -5.29 -8.08
CA ARG A 57 -0.69 -4.34 -8.53
C ARG A 57 -1.01 -2.89 -8.17
N GLU A 58 -2.24 -2.62 -7.75
CA GLU A 58 -2.79 -1.29 -7.46
C GLU A 58 -2.37 -0.78 -6.07
N PHE A 59 -1.10 -0.97 -5.72
CA PHE A 59 -0.51 -0.45 -4.50
C PHE A 59 -0.35 1.05 -4.60
N ARG A 60 -0.54 1.74 -3.46
CA ARG A 60 -0.37 3.19 -3.35
C ARG A 60 0.71 3.52 -2.36
N GLN A 61 1.39 4.63 -2.60
CA GLN A 61 2.43 5.10 -1.72
C GLN A 61 1.82 5.74 -0.48
N PHE A 62 2.33 5.37 0.70
CA PHE A 62 1.96 6.01 1.96
C PHE A 62 2.88 7.18 2.30
N GLN A 63 4.18 7.04 2.03
CA GLN A 63 5.21 8.06 2.25
C GLN A 63 6.21 8.06 1.09
N PRO A 64 6.80 9.21 0.71
CA PRO A 64 6.59 10.55 1.29
C PRO A 64 5.31 11.25 0.82
N THR A 65 4.69 10.77 -0.27
CA THR A 65 3.41 11.28 -0.77
C THR A 65 2.32 10.26 -0.49
N GLU A 66 1.37 10.62 0.36
CA GLU A 66 0.19 9.82 0.67
C GLU A 66 -0.71 9.69 -0.56
N ASP A 67 -1.22 8.48 -0.79
CA ASP A 67 -1.96 8.11 -1.99
C ASP A 67 -1.19 8.47 -3.29
N GLY A 68 0.14 8.38 -3.26
CA GLY A 68 0.96 8.57 -4.46
C GLY A 68 1.00 7.31 -5.34
N GLU A 69 1.47 7.46 -6.58
CA GLU A 69 1.94 6.31 -7.36
C GLU A 69 3.19 5.70 -6.68
N PRO A 70 3.30 4.37 -6.59
CA PRO A 70 4.45 3.74 -5.97
C PRO A 70 5.72 3.98 -6.80
N THR A 71 6.80 4.36 -6.13
CA THR A 71 8.12 4.57 -6.77
C THR A 71 8.79 3.28 -7.21
N VAL A 72 8.40 2.15 -6.61
CA VAL A 72 8.91 0.81 -6.90
C VAL A 72 7.73 -0.14 -7.08
N VAL A 73 7.77 -0.94 -8.14
CA VAL A 73 6.70 -1.90 -8.45
C VAL A 73 6.65 -2.99 -7.38
N THR A 74 5.44 -3.28 -6.90
CA THR A 74 5.17 -4.42 -6.03
C THR A 74 4.01 -5.21 -6.60
N GLU A 75 4.14 -6.52 -6.58
CA GLU A 75 3.09 -7.45 -6.98
C GLU A 75 2.78 -8.38 -5.83
N ALA A 76 1.50 -8.59 -5.55
CA ALA A 76 1.07 -9.59 -4.60
C ALA A 76 0.06 -10.56 -5.20
N LYS A 77 0.04 -11.78 -4.69
CA LYS A 77 -1.00 -12.78 -4.93
C LYS A 77 -1.43 -13.35 -3.60
N VAL A 78 -2.71 -13.65 -3.48
CA VAL A 78 -3.28 -14.20 -2.26
C VAL A 78 -3.97 -15.51 -2.57
N ALA A 79 -3.73 -16.50 -1.73
CA ALA A 79 -4.42 -17.78 -1.77
C ALA A 79 -4.83 -18.22 -0.37
N TYR A 80 -5.72 -19.21 -0.28
CA TYR A 80 -6.14 -19.75 1.01
C TYR A 80 -6.61 -21.21 0.87
N ASP A 81 -6.59 -21.95 1.96
CA ASP A 81 -7.30 -23.23 2.09
C ASP A 81 -8.16 -23.21 3.37
N ASP A 82 -8.60 -24.38 3.84
CA ASP A 82 -9.48 -24.49 5.01
C ASP A 82 -8.78 -24.14 6.33
N HIS A 83 -7.45 -24.04 6.34
CA HIS A 83 -6.64 -23.83 7.53
C HIS A 83 -5.70 -22.64 7.45
N ASN A 84 -5.32 -22.22 6.24
CA ASN A 84 -4.23 -21.27 6.04
C ASN A 84 -4.60 -20.16 5.06
N PHE A 85 -4.03 -18.99 5.33
CA PHE A 85 -3.93 -17.89 4.40
C PHE A 85 -2.50 -17.82 3.86
N TYR A 86 -2.36 -17.67 2.55
CA TYR A 86 -1.08 -17.59 1.86
C TYR A 86 -0.98 -16.26 1.12
N ALA A 87 0.14 -15.58 1.28
CA ALA A 87 0.47 -14.40 0.51
C ALA A 87 1.83 -14.59 -0.16
N PHE A 88 1.88 -14.31 -1.46
CA PHE A 88 3.09 -14.22 -2.24
C PHE A 88 3.30 -12.75 -2.61
N VAL A 89 4.43 -12.16 -2.23
CA VAL A 89 4.75 -10.76 -2.53
C VAL A 89 6.10 -10.70 -3.22
N ARG A 90 6.16 -9.98 -4.34
CA ARG A 90 7.39 -9.67 -5.07
C ARG A 90 7.53 -8.15 -5.14
N ALA A 91 8.50 -7.62 -4.41
CA ALA A 91 8.90 -6.22 -4.45
C ALA A 91 10.11 -6.07 -5.39
N PHE A 92 9.98 -5.27 -6.43
CA PHE A 92 10.99 -5.15 -7.50
C PHE A 92 11.98 -4.02 -7.21
N ASP A 93 12.70 -4.13 -6.09
CA ASP A 93 13.72 -3.14 -5.71
C ASP A 93 14.81 -3.04 -6.80
N PRO A 94 15.06 -1.86 -7.39
CA PRO A 94 16.09 -1.68 -8.41
C PRO A 94 17.52 -1.79 -7.87
N HIS A 95 17.70 -1.78 -6.54
CA HIS A 95 18.98 -1.85 -5.84
C HIS A 95 19.02 -3.05 -4.86
N PRO A 96 18.99 -4.30 -5.37
CA PRO A 96 18.91 -5.49 -4.53
C PRO A 96 20.10 -5.68 -3.58
N ASP A 97 21.25 -5.09 -3.90
CA ASP A 97 22.45 -5.05 -3.07
C ASP A 97 22.30 -4.15 -1.83
N SER A 98 21.31 -3.26 -1.84
CA SER A 98 21.05 -2.27 -0.78
C SER A 98 19.93 -2.71 0.19
N ILE A 99 19.32 -3.89 -0.04
CA ILE A 99 18.26 -4.42 0.81
C ILE A 99 18.79 -4.69 2.23
N LYS A 100 18.17 -4.05 3.22
CA LYS A 100 18.60 -4.10 4.62
C LYS A 100 18.13 -5.39 5.29
N THR A 101 19.00 -6.41 5.27
CA THR A 101 18.82 -7.75 5.85
C THR A 101 19.30 -7.84 7.31
N LEU A 102 18.95 -6.86 8.14
CA LEU A 102 19.36 -6.89 9.55
C LEU A 102 18.60 -7.98 10.32
N LEU A 103 19.34 -8.87 10.98
CA LEU A 103 18.76 -9.83 11.92
C LEU A 103 18.35 -9.09 13.20
N ALA A 104 17.06 -9.15 13.53
CA ALA A 104 16.53 -8.73 14.81
C ALA A 104 16.10 -9.95 15.63
N ARG A 105 15.78 -9.73 16.91
CA ARG A 105 14.91 -10.67 17.61
C ARG A 105 13.51 -10.53 17.04
N ARG A 106 12.77 -11.65 16.98
CA ARG A 106 11.34 -11.63 16.66
C ARG A 106 10.63 -10.59 17.53
N ASP A 107 9.69 -9.88 16.92
CA ASP A 107 8.87 -8.85 17.56
C ASP A 107 9.64 -7.57 17.98
N VAL A 108 10.87 -7.36 17.47
CA VAL A 108 11.65 -6.12 17.68
C VAL A 108 11.72 -5.30 16.39
N ARG A 109 11.23 -4.07 16.44
CA ARG A 109 11.28 -3.14 15.31
C ARG A 109 12.68 -2.57 15.12
N ILE A 110 13.22 -2.71 13.92
CA ILE A 110 14.50 -2.15 13.51
C ILE A 110 14.36 -1.42 12.17
N CYS A 111 15.39 -0.66 11.78
CA CYS A 111 15.42 0.04 10.49
C CYS A 111 15.84 -0.94 9.38
N CYS A 112 14.92 -1.83 8.99
CA CYS A 112 15.06 -2.77 7.88
C CYS A 112 13.89 -2.64 6.90
N ASP A 113 14.09 -3.18 5.70
CA ASP A 113 12.99 -3.40 4.76
C ASP A 113 12.06 -4.47 5.32
N GLN A 114 10.77 -4.37 5.01
CA GLN A 114 9.78 -5.32 5.51
C GLN A 114 8.53 -5.32 4.65
N ILE A 115 7.85 -6.46 4.59
CA ILE A 115 6.48 -6.57 4.13
C ILE A 115 5.59 -6.76 5.36
N LYS A 116 4.42 -6.12 5.34
CA LYS A 116 3.40 -6.25 6.37
C LYS A 116 2.05 -6.61 5.76
N ILE A 117 1.36 -7.53 6.41
CA ILE A 117 0.00 -7.92 6.08
C ILE A 117 -0.84 -7.71 7.33
N ILE A 118 -1.92 -6.96 7.20
CA ILE A 118 -2.85 -6.70 8.30
C ILE A 118 -4.18 -7.35 7.94
N ILE A 119 -4.69 -8.22 8.82
CA ILE A 119 -5.93 -8.95 8.60
C ILE A 119 -6.93 -8.56 9.70
N ASP A 120 -8.00 -7.89 9.30
CA ASP A 120 -9.22 -7.72 10.11
C ASP A 120 -10.11 -8.96 9.92
N SER A 121 -9.91 -9.97 10.77
CA SER A 121 -10.64 -11.24 10.69
C SER A 121 -12.11 -11.13 11.12
N TYR A 122 -12.48 -10.08 11.85
CA TYR A 122 -13.85 -9.85 12.33
C TYR A 122 -14.64 -8.92 11.42
N HIS A 123 -13.97 -8.26 10.47
CA HIS A 123 -14.52 -7.23 9.60
C HIS A 123 -15.18 -6.07 10.39
N ASP A 124 -14.62 -5.74 11.56
CA ASP A 124 -15.14 -4.68 12.43
C ASP A 124 -14.54 -3.30 12.11
N ARG A 125 -13.55 -3.25 11.19
CA ARG A 125 -12.81 -2.06 10.75
C ARG A 125 -12.10 -1.32 11.89
N ARG A 126 -11.78 -2.05 12.96
CA ARG A 126 -11.22 -1.49 14.19
C ARG A 126 -10.08 -2.33 14.74
N THR A 127 -10.15 -3.65 14.60
CA THR A 127 -9.14 -4.59 15.09
C THR A 127 -8.51 -5.36 13.93
N GLY A 128 -7.29 -5.84 14.13
CA GLY A 128 -6.60 -6.63 13.12
C GLY A 128 -5.31 -7.26 13.65
N PHE A 129 -4.89 -8.34 13.00
CA PHE A 129 -3.62 -8.99 13.24
C PHE A 129 -2.59 -8.49 12.22
N GLU A 130 -1.44 -8.01 12.69
CA GLU A 130 -0.31 -7.65 11.84
C GLU A 130 0.68 -8.81 11.77
N PHE A 131 1.03 -9.20 10.55
CA PHE A 131 2.12 -10.12 10.25
C PHE A 131 3.17 -9.33 9.49
N ALA A 132 4.39 -9.28 10.01
CA ALA A 132 5.51 -8.60 9.38
C ALA A 132 6.65 -9.59 9.16
N VAL A 133 7.36 -9.44 8.05
CA VAL A 133 8.59 -10.19 7.80
C VAL A 133 9.60 -9.29 7.11
N ASN A 134 10.85 -9.37 7.55
CA ASN A 134 11.95 -8.71 6.87
C ASN A 134 12.67 -9.66 5.88
N PRO A 135 13.54 -9.16 4.99
CA PRO A 135 14.32 -10.00 4.07
C PRO A 135 15.23 -11.03 4.75
N GLY A 136 15.52 -10.89 6.05
CA GLY A 136 16.24 -11.87 6.86
C GLY A 136 15.35 -13.00 7.42
N GLY A 137 14.04 -12.97 7.16
CA GLY A 137 13.08 -13.99 7.61
C GLY A 137 12.61 -13.84 9.06
N VAL A 138 12.73 -12.64 9.64
CA VAL A 138 12.32 -12.33 11.03
C VAL A 138 11.10 -11.42 11.06
#